data_AF-A0A2U1VUJ4-F1
#
_entry.id   AF-A0A2U1VUJ4-F1
#
_cell.length_a   1.000
_cell.length_b   1.000
_cell.length_c   1.000
_cell.angle_alpha   90.00
_cell.angle_beta   90.00
_cell.angle_gamma   90.00
#
_symmetry.space_group_name_H-M   'P 1'
#
loop_
_entity.id
_entity.type
_entity.pdbx_description
1 polymer ?
#
loop_
_entity_poly.entity_id
_entity_poly.type
_entity_poly.pdbx_seq_one_letter_code
_entity_poly.pdbx_strand_id
1 'polypeptide(L)' 'MGDPPVFVVDEAMAAAVRRAFDERGEWPAVAELRRHVCIDDNTEALRVVRTIDSWHRSPEASGRPLA' A
#
# COMPACT_ATOMS: atom_id res chain seq x y z
N MET A 1 -25.17 -7.37 11.30
CA MET A 1 -24.23 -6.30 10.94
C MET A 1 -22.92 -7.03 10.69
N GLY A 2 -22.57 -7.24 9.42
CA GLY A 2 -21.32 -7.92 9.09
C GLY A 2 -20.15 -6.98 9.40
N ASP A 3 -19.01 -7.54 9.79
CA ASP A 3 -17.78 -6.76 9.95
C ASP A 3 -17.47 -6.04 8.63
N PRO A 4 -16.92 -4.81 8.67
CA PRO A 4 -16.49 -4.13 7.47
C PRO A 4 -15.47 -5.03 6.73
N PRO A 5 -15.49 -5.07 5.40
CA PRO A 5 -14.55 -5.88 4.65
C PRO A 5 -13.12 -5.43 4.98
N VAL A 6 -12.37 -6.32 5.63
CA VAL A 6 -10.96 -6.16 5.92
C VAL A 6 -10.16 -7.03 4.96
N PHE A 7 -9.06 -6.49 4.44
CA PHE A 7 -8.08 -7.25 3.67
C PHE A 7 -6.71 -7.13 4.33
N VAL A 8 -5.88 -8.14 4.12
CA VAL A 8 -4.52 -8.18 4.64
C VAL A 8 -3.56 -7.92 3.48
N VAL A 9 -2.60 -7.02 3.68
CA VAL A 9 -1.53 -6.75 2.71
C VAL A 9 -0.28 -7.49 3.19
N ASP A 10 0.20 -8.44 2.39
CA ASP A 10 1.49 -9.08 2.64
C ASP A 10 2.65 -8.27 2.04
N GLU A 11 3.89 -8.65 2.38
CA GLU A 11 5.08 -7.94 1.89
C GLU A 11 5.24 -8.04 0.37
N ALA A 12 4.81 -9.13 -0.27
CA ALA A 12 4.94 -9.29 -1.72
C ALA A 12 4.01 -8.31 -2.47
N MET A 13 2.77 -8.19 -2.01
CA MET A 13 1.80 -7.21 -2.48
C MET A 13 2.30 -5.78 -2.22
N ALA A 14 2.78 -5.50 -1.00
CA ALA A 14 3.34 -4.19 -0.65
C ALA A 14 4.53 -3.82 -1.56
N ALA A 15 5.44 -4.76 -1.81
CA ALA A 15 6.59 -4.56 -2.69
C ALA A 15 6.18 -4.33 -4.15
N ALA A 16 5.19 -5.06 -4.66
CA ALA A 16 4.69 -4.89 -6.03
C ALA A 16 4.04 -3.51 -6.22
N VAL A 17 3.17 -3.10 -5.29
CA VAL A 17 2.51 -1.79 -5.31
C VAL A 17 3.53 -0.66 -5.21
N ARG A 18 4.50 -0.77 -4.28
CA ARG A 18 5.58 0.22 -4.12
C ARG A 18 6.43 0.35 -5.38
N ARG A 19 6.83 -0.76 -5.98
CA ARG A 19 7.59 -0.76 -7.23
C ARG A 19 6.83 -0.05 -8.35
N ALA A 20 5.53 -0.33 -8.49
CA ALA A 20 4.70 0.34 -9.49
C ALA A 20 4.57 1.85 -9.22
N PHE A 21 4.50 2.25 -7.95
CA PHE A 21 4.46 3.64 -7.52
C PHE A 21 5.76 4.39 -7.87
N ASP A 22 6.91 3.82 -7.52
CA ASP A 22 8.22 4.43 -7.75
C ASP A 22 8.56 4.50 -9.25
N GLU A 23 8.23 3.46 -10.02
CA GLU A 23 8.55 3.41 -11.45
C GLU A 23 7.60 4.26 -12.31
N ARG A 24 6.31 4.34 -11.94
CA ARG A 24 5.25 4.80 -12.87
C ARG A 24 4.20 5.73 -12.23
N GLY A 25 4.29 5.97 -10.93
CA GLY A 25 3.40 6.86 -10.19
C GLY A 25 2.12 6.20 -9.66
N GLU A 26 1.19 7.04 -9.19
CA GLU A 26 0.08 6.60 -8.34
C GLU A 26 -0.93 5.68 -9.05
N TRP A 27 -1.35 6.00 -10.28
CA TRP A 27 -2.39 5.24 -10.97
C TRP A 27 -1.95 3.84 -11.43
N PRO A 28 -0.72 3.64 -11.92
CA PRO A 28 -0.17 2.29 -12.10
C PRO A 28 -0.08 1.48 -10.82
N ALA A 29 0.23 2.11 -9.68
CA ALA A 29 0.22 1.45 -8.38
C ALA A 29 -1.20 1.04 -7.94
N VAL A 30 -2.22 1.88 -8.22
CA VAL A 30 -3.64 1.54 -8.03
C VAL A 30 -4.05 0.36 -8.91
N ALA A 31 -3.61 0.32 -10.16
CA ALA A 31 -3.87 -0.80 -11.05
C ALA A 31 -3.23 -2.09 -10.55
N GLU A 32 -2.00 -2.03 -10.04
CA GLU A 32 -1.32 -3.17 -9.42
C GLU A 32 -2.03 -3.62 -8.14
N LEU A 33 -2.43 -2.69 -7.26
CA LEU A 33 -3.21 -2.99 -6.05
C LEU A 33 -4.49 -3.79 -6.36
N ARG A 34 -5.20 -3.40 -7.43
CA ARG A 34 -6.45 -4.04 -7.86
C ARG A 34 -6.30 -5.48 -8.37
N ARG A 35 -5.08 -5.94 -8.59
CA ARG A 35 -4.80 -7.34 -8.95
C ARG A 35 -4.88 -8.26 -7.73
N HIS A 36 -4.72 -7.69 -6.54
CA HIS A 36 -4.69 -8.41 -5.27
C HIS A 36 -5.99 -8.22 -4.48
N VAL A 37 -6.64 -7.05 -4.60
CA VAL A 37 -7.86 -6.70 -3.85
C VAL A 37 -8.91 -6.00 -4.71
N CYS A 38 -10.19 -6.24 -4.41
CA CYS A 38 -11.30 -5.58 -5.09
C CYS A 38 -11.64 -4.25 -4.41
N ILE A 39 -11.06 -3.14 -4.89
CA ILE A 39 -11.38 -1.78 -4.44
C ILE A 39 -11.81 -0.93 -5.65
N ASP A 40 -13.13 -0.72 -5.78
CA ASP A 40 -13.72 0.02 -6.90
C ASP A 40 -13.56 1.53 -6.75
N ASP A 41 -13.65 2.03 -5.52
CA ASP A 41 -13.50 3.46 -5.26
C ASP A 41 -12.05 3.91 -5.48
N ASN A 42 -11.85 4.84 -6.42
CA ASN A 42 -10.52 5.35 -6.77
C ASN A 42 -9.88 6.09 -5.60
N THR A 43 -10.66 6.79 -4.78
CA THR A 43 -10.14 7.56 -3.65
C THR A 43 -9.62 6.62 -2.58
N GLU A 44 -10.35 5.55 -2.30
CA GLU A 44 -9.96 4.50 -1.36
C GLU A 44 -8.74 3.71 -1.85
N ALA A 45 -8.73 3.30 -3.11
CA ALA A 45 -7.59 2.60 -3.69
C ALA A 45 -6.32 3.46 -3.62
N LEU A 46 -6.43 4.77 -3.88
CA LEU A 46 -5.32 5.70 -3.77
C LEU A 46 -4.86 5.89 -2.32
N ARG A 47 -5.79 5.97 -1.36
CA ARG A 47 -5.45 6.01 0.07
C ARG A 47 -4.64 4.78 0.47
N VAL A 48 -5.06 3.58 0.07
CA VAL A 48 -4.35 2.33 0.37
C VAL A 48 -2.94 2.33 -0.24
N VAL A 49 -2.79 2.74 -1.50
CA VAL A 49 -1.46 2.86 -2.14
C VAL A 49 -0.54 3.76 -1.33
N ARG A 50 -1.01 4.94 -0.92
CA ARG A 50 -0.21 5.89 -0.12
C ARG A 50 0.11 5.36 1.27
N THR A 51 -0.79 4.60 1.88
CA THR A 51 -0.53 3.92 3.15
C THR A 51 0.54 2.85 3.00
N ILE A 52 0.52 2.06 1.93
CA ILE A 52 1.56 1.05 1.65
C ILE A 52 2.92 1.72 1.42
N ASP A 53 2.97 2.82 0.65
CA ASP A 53 4.22 3.58 0.45
C ASP A 53 4.74 4.19 1.76
N SER A 54 3.86 4.64 2.66
CA SER A 54 4.26 5.26 3.92
C SER A 54 4.89 4.28 4.90
N TRP A 55 4.55 2.98 4.85
CA TRP A 55 5.20 1.95 5.67
C TRP A 55 6.70 1.86 5.40
N HIS A 56 7.12 2.07 4.15
CA HIS A 56 8.53 2.09 3.76
C HIS A 56 9.22 3.40 4.19
N ARG A 57 8.49 4.52 4.22
CA ARG A 57 9.03 5.83 4.63
C ARG A 57 9.07 6.05 6.14
N SER A 58 8.53 5.13 6.94
CA SER A 58 8.52 5.27 8.39
C SER A 58 9.96 5.21 8.94
N PRO A 59 10.42 6.25 9.68
CA PRO A 59 11.78 6.33 10.17
C PRO A 59 12.14 5.27 11.23
N GLU A 60 11.18 4.44 11.67
CA GLU A 60 11.45 3.35 12.61
C GLU A 60 12.17 2.15 11.98
N ALA A 61 12.16 2.02 10.65
CA ALA A 61 13.01 1.07 9.93
C ALA A 61 14.46 1.56 9.77
N SER A 62 14.73 2.84 10.05
CA SER A 62 16.08 3.38 10.20
C SER A 62 16.43 3.32 11.68
N GLY A 63 17.15 2.26 12.09
CA GLY A 63 17.50 1.99 13.48
C GLY A 63 17.99 3.23 14.23
N ARG A 64 17.10 3.88 14.98
CA ARG A 64 17.49 4.81 16.02
C ARG A 64 17.84 3.94 17.23
N PRO A 65 19.10 3.91 17.71
CA PRO A 65 19.37 3.27 18.99
C PRO A 65 18.50 4.01 20.01
N LEU A 66 17.70 3.26 20.76
CA LEU A 66 17.12 3.77 22.00
C LEU A 66 18.31 4.04 22.92
N ALA A 67 18.72 5.31 22.99
CA ALA A 67 19.68 5.81 23.96
C ALA A 67 19.08 5.83 25.36
#